data_AF-A0A5E6NKH7-F1
#
_entry.id   AF-A0A5E6NKH7-F1
#
_cell.length_a   1.000
_cell.length_b   1.000
_cell.length_c   1.000
_cell.angle_alpha   90.00
_cell.angle_beta   90.00
_cell.angle_gamma   90.00
#
_symmetry.space_group_name_H-M   'P 1'
#
loop_
_entity.id
_entity.type
_entity.pdbx_description
1 polymer ?
#
loop_
_entity_poly.entity_id
_entity_poly.type
_entity_poly.pdbx_seq_one_letter_code
_entity_poly.pdbx_strand_id
1 'polypeptide(L)'
;MHLNATNIRINEDIFPDFSAELVSKDSILSINNLELKGLVLARNYLVFKVLGWHTQLSAKAKGKNLAEFLQRLKVKERVIGGKFDFDASLACECAPWNMSYQDITGYFDMSVKKGVFTDQDPNIGRILSLLNIKSIAKRLSLNFSDVTNKGFTYEHIKTQVRLKNAVAKIENFNLKALSGNIVLTGQSHIIDKQYDLVAKVTPAISNAVPIATYLAGGGLIGLGVWAIDKTLFDGNLINKAAVFKYKITGAWDKPIIKEQ
;
A
#
# COMPACT_ATOMS: atom_id res chain seq x y z
N MET A 1 -33.57 12.59 3.03
CA MET A 1 -34.06 12.05 1.73
C MET A 1 -33.34 10.75 1.45
N HIS A 2 -34.05 9.65 1.18
CA HIS A 2 -33.41 8.44 0.69
C HIS A 2 -33.23 8.51 -0.82
N LEU A 3 -32.01 8.28 -1.30
CA LEU A 3 -31.67 8.28 -2.72
C LEU A 3 -31.28 6.85 -3.12
N ASN A 4 -31.96 6.31 -4.12
CA ASN A 4 -31.58 5.08 -4.80
C ASN A 4 -31.24 5.44 -6.24
N ALA A 5 -30.03 5.12 -6.67
CA ALA A 5 -29.57 5.40 -8.01
C ALA A 5 -29.06 4.13 -8.67
N THR A 6 -29.55 3.86 -9.88
CA THR A 6 -29.22 2.68 -10.67
C THR A 6 -28.81 3.08 -12.08
N ASN A 7 -28.01 2.25 -12.75
CA ASN A 7 -27.54 2.51 -14.12
C ASN A 7 -26.82 3.86 -14.31
N ILE A 8 -26.10 4.32 -13.28
CA ILE A 8 -25.38 5.60 -13.32
C ILE A 8 -24.23 5.49 -14.31
N ARG A 9 -24.10 6.48 -15.20
CA ARG A 9 -22.97 6.61 -16.11
C ARG A 9 -22.28 7.94 -15.84
N ILE A 10 -20.98 7.89 -15.58
CA ILE A 10 -20.12 9.06 -15.47
C ILE A 10 -19.16 8.98 -16.65
N ASN A 11 -19.38 9.81 -17.68
CA ASN A 11 -18.73 9.70 -18.98
C ASN A 11 -18.95 8.29 -19.58
N GLU A 12 -17.89 7.60 -19.99
CA GLU A 12 -17.94 6.23 -20.53
C GLU A 12 -18.00 5.16 -19.42
N ASP A 13 -17.88 5.56 -18.15
CA ASP A 13 -17.80 4.65 -17.03
C ASP A 13 -19.16 4.40 -16.37
N ILE A 14 -19.58 3.13 -16.34
CA ILE A 14 -20.70 2.68 -15.50
C ILE A 14 -20.27 2.75 -14.03
N PHE A 15 -20.99 3.53 -13.21
CA PHE A 15 -20.79 3.63 -11.77
C PHE A 15 -21.72 2.62 -11.05
N PRO A 16 -21.29 1.99 -9.94
CA PRO A 16 -22.10 1.01 -9.23
C PRO A 16 -23.45 1.59 -8.76
N ASP A 17 -24.52 0.80 -8.89
CA ASP A 17 -25.81 1.10 -8.24
C ASP A 17 -25.59 1.39 -6.75
N PHE A 18 -26.28 2.39 -6.20
CA PHE A 18 -26.15 2.72 -4.79
C PHE A 18 -27.45 3.18 -4.15
N SER A 19 -27.55 2.97 -2.85
CA SER A 19 -28.53 3.60 -1.98
C SER A 19 -27.80 4.47 -0.97
N ALA A 20 -28.38 5.62 -0.60
CA ALA A 20 -27.85 6.50 0.42
C ALA A 20 -28.96 7.30 1.11
N GLU A 21 -28.64 7.83 2.27
CA GLU A 21 -29.46 8.80 2.97
C GLU A 21 -28.80 10.18 2.85
N LEU A 22 -29.48 11.09 2.17
CA LEU A 22 -29.08 12.49 2.06
C LEU A 22 -29.69 13.29 3.20
N VAL A 23 -28.85 13.92 4.01
CA VAL A 23 -29.25 14.80 5.11
C VAL A 23 -28.67 16.19 4.84
N SER A 24 -29.53 17.20 4.71
CA SER A 24 -29.11 18.59 4.59
C SER A 24 -29.44 19.34 5.88
N LYS A 25 -28.42 19.87 6.57
CA LYS A 25 -28.59 20.67 7.78
C LYS A 25 -27.51 21.74 7.86
N ASP A 26 -27.86 22.98 8.21
CA ASP A 26 -26.92 24.10 8.41
C ASP A 26 -25.99 24.32 7.19
N SER A 27 -26.58 24.26 5.98
CA SER A 27 -25.87 24.31 4.68
C SER A 27 -24.95 23.12 4.37
N ILE A 28 -24.89 22.11 5.24
CA ILE A 28 -24.10 20.89 5.05
C ILE A 28 -24.97 19.80 4.45
N LEU A 29 -24.65 19.35 3.23
CA LEU A 29 -25.19 18.13 2.65
C LEU A 29 -24.33 16.93 3.05
N SER A 30 -24.89 15.99 3.83
CA SER A 30 -24.27 14.73 4.24
C SER A 30 -24.87 13.53 3.50
N ILE A 31 -24.04 12.57 3.09
CA ILE A 31 -24.43 11.30 2.46
C ILE A 31 -24.22 10.15 3.46
N ASN A 32 -25.22 9.86 4.27
CA ASN A 32 -25.15 8.79 5.25
C ASN A 32 -25.49 7.45 4.62
N ASN A 33 -24.98 6.36 5.22
CA ASN A 33 -25.38 4.99 4.85
C ASN A 33 -25.29 4.68 3.35
N LEU A 34 -24.24 5.14 2.66
CA LEU A 34 -24.01 4.73 1.27
C LEU A 34 -23.82 3.20 1.24
N GLU A 35 -24.72 2.50 0.58
CA GLU A 35 -24.57 1.10 0.23
C GLU A 35 -24.39 1.01 -1.28
N LEU A 36 -23.20 0.61 -1.72
CA LEU A 36 -22.97 0.28 -3.11
C LEU A 36 -23.39 -1.17 -3.33
N LYS A 37 -24.22 -1.44 -4.34
CA LYS A 37 -24.77 -2.78 -4.57
C LYS A 37 -23.65 -3.80 -4.80
N GLY A 38 -23.60 -4.79 -3.92
CA GLY A 38 -22.57 -5.84 -3.88
C GLY A 38 -21.26 -5.45 -3.20
N LEU A 39 -21.12 -4.24 -2.66
CA LEU A 39 -20.07 -3.91 -1.71
C LEU A 39 -20.61 -4.02 -0.30
N VAL A 40 -19.94 -4.81 0.53
CA VAL A 40 -20.15 -4.72 1.99
C VAL A 40 -19.37 -3.51 2.47
N LEU A 41 -20.00 -2.33 2.41
CA LEU A 41 -19.56 -1.17 3.15
C LEU A 41 -20.08 -1.34 4.58
N ALA A 42 -19.31 -0.92 5.58
CA ALA A 42 -19.84 -0.83 6.93
C ALA A 42 -20.92 0.30 6.96
N ARG A 43 -21.78 0.41 7.98
CA ARG A 43 -22.82 1.47 8.09
C ARG A 43 -22.26 2.86 8.50
N ASN A 44 -22.73 3.97 7.90
CA ASN A 44 -22.41 5.40 8.23
C ASN A 44 -21.10 6.05 7.70
N TYR A 45 -20.56 5.71 6.54
CA TYR A 45 -19.13 6.01 6.29
C TYR A 45 -18.72 7.03 5.21
N LEU A 46 -19.63 7.64 4.44
CA LEU A 46 -19.27 8.61 3.40
C LEU A 46 -19.87 9.99 3.65
N VAL A 47 -19.30 10.70 4.63
CA VAL A 47 -19.76 12.05 4.94
C VAL A 47 -19.12 13.03 3.96
N PHE A 48 -19.89 13.46 2.98
CA PHE A 48 -19.62 14.71 2.28
C PHE A 48 -20.09 15.87 3.16
N LYS A 49 -19.34 16.98 3.16
CA LYS A 49 -19.81 18.25 3.69
C LYS A 49 -19.45 19.32 2.68
N VAL A 50 -20.43 20.11 2.28
CA VAL A 50 -20.24 21.22 1.36
C VAL A 50 -20.60 22.47 2.14
N LEU A 51 -19.72 23.47 2.17
CA LEU A 51 -20.00 24.78 2.76
C LEU A 51 -19.51 25.85 1.79
N GLY A 52 -20.44 26.40 0.99
CA GLY A 52 -20.08 27.35 -0.08
C GLY A 52 -19.19 26.70 -1.13
N TRP A 53 -17.95 27.19 -1.25
CA TRP A 53 -16.93 26.69 -2.17
C TRP A 53 -15.95 25.72 -1.49
N HIS A 54 -16.17 25.36 -0.23
CA HIS A 54 -15.35 24.39 0.48
C HIS A 54 -16.03 23.02 0.49
N THR A 55 -15.37 22.01 -0.06
CA THR A 55 -15.85 20.62 -0.02
C THR A 55 -14.95 19.79 0.85
N GLN A 56 -15.54 19.08 1.81
CA GLN A 56 -14.88 18.04 2.60
C GLN A 56 -15.52 16.69 2.28
N LEU A 57 -14.67 15.68 2.14
CA LEU A 57 -15.04 14.30 1.95
C LEU A 57 -14.35 13.47 3.03
N SER A 58 -15.14 12.87 3.92
CA SER A 58 -14.68 11.82 4.82
C SER A 58 -15.23 10.48 4.35
N ALA A 59 -14.32 9.56 4.03
CA ALA A 59 -14.62 8.25 3.50
C ALA A 59 -14.01 7.17 4.38
N LYS A 60 -14.79 6.16 4.74
CA LYS A 60 -14.29 5.00 5.44
C LYS A 60 -14.86 3.74 4.83
N ALA A 61 -14.06 2.69 4.75
CA ALA A 61 -14.51 1.43 4.17
C ALA A 61 -13.82 0.27 4.87
N LYS A 62 -14.58 -0.78 5.19
CA LYS A 62 -14.05 -2.01 5.75
C LYS A 62 -14.67 -3.18 5.02
N GLY A 63 -13.86 -4.18 4.69
CA GLY A 63 -14.34 -5.34 3.95
C GLY A 63 -13.46 -6.56 4.17
N LYS A 64 -13.96 -7.72 3.77
CA LYS A 64 -13.21 -8.99 3.86
C LYS A 64 -12.31 -9.24 2.65
N ASN A 65 -12.54 -8.51 1.54
CA ASN A 65 -11.86 -8.74 0.27
C ASN A 65 -11.56 -7.41 -0.44
N LEU A 66 -10.30 -6.99 -0.41
CA LEU A 66 -9.79 -5.79 -1.05
C LEU A 66 -9.83 -5.93 -2.57
N ALA A 67 -9.55 -7.12 -3.11
CA ALA A 67 -9.60 -7.35 -4.55
C ALA A 67 -10.97 -7.02 -5.13
N GLU A 68 -12.03 -7.51 -4.50
CA GLU A 68 -13.40 -7.22 -4.90
C GLU A 68 -13.73 -5.72 -4.74
N PHE A 69 -13.28 -5.10 -3.65
CA PHE A 69 -13.46 -3.67 -3.42
C PHE A 69 -12.83 -2.81 -4.53
N LEU A 70 -11.56 -3.07 -4.86
CA LEU A 70 -10.82 -2.34 -5.88
C LEU A 70 -11.40 -2.56 -7.29
N GLN A 71 -11.80 -3.79 -7.61
CA GLN A 71 -12.47 -4.10 -8.88
C GLN A 71 -13.74 -3.27 -9.07
N ARG A 72 -14.55 -3.12 -8.02
CA ARG A 72 -15.79 -2.35 -8.07
C ARG A 72 -15.56 -0.84 -8.13
N LEU A 73 -14.45 -0.36 -7.56
CA LEU A 73 -13.96 1.01 -7.75
C LEU A 73 -13.22 1.21 -9.08
N LYS A 74 -13.11 0.17 -9.92
CA LYS A 74 -12.35 0.18 -11.18
C LYS A 74 -10.87 0.57 -11.02
N VAL A 75 -10.32 0.36 -9.83
CA VAL A 75 -8.90 0.58 -9.56
C VAL A 75 -8.12 -0.56 -10.20
N LYS A 76 -7.15 -0.19 -11.05
CA LYS A 76 -6.30 -1.13 -11.81
C LYS A 76 -5.15 -1.68 -10.94
N GLU A 77 -5.46 -2.13 -9.73
CA GLU A 77 -4.52 -2.88 -8.89
C GLU A 77 -5.00 -4.33 -8.78
N ARG A 78 -4.14 -5.27 -9.14
CA ARG A 78 -4.36 -6.70 -9.12
C ARG A 78 -3.83 -7.31 -7.82
N VAL A 79 -4.68 -7.21 -6.81
CA VAL A 79 -4.55 -7.93 -5.54
C VAL A 79 -5.46 -9.15 -5.49
N ILE A 80 -5.13 -10.13 -4.64
CA ILE A 80 -6.00 -11.26 -4.30
C ILE A 80 -6.33 -11.20 -2.80
N GLY A 81 -7.62 -11.28 -2.47
CA GLY A 81 -8.10 -11.31 -1.08
C GLY A 81 -7.86 -9.98 -0.36
N GLY A 82 -7.45 -10.04 0.91
CA GLY A 82 -7.15 -8.88 1.74
C GLY A 82 -8.35 -8.37 2.53
N LYS A 83 -8.46 -8.71 3.82
CA LYS A 83 -9.39 -8.00 4.72
C LYS A 83 -8.84 -6.59 4.94
N PHE A 84 -9.63 -5.56 4.70
CA PHE A 84 -9.15 -4.17 4.75
C PHE A 84 -9.98 -3.28 5.66
N ASP A 85 -9.33 -2.20 6.09
CA ASP A 85 -9.88 -1.07 6.81
C ASP A 85 -9.23 0.19 6.23
N PHE A 86 -10.03 1.10 5.71
CA PHE A 86 -9.63 2.29 4.97
C PHE A 86 -10.33 3.51 5.57
N ASP A 87 -9.58 4.59 5.73
CA ASP A 87 -10.05 5.90 6.19
C ASP A 87 -9.39 6.97 5.31
N ALA A 88 -10.17 7.94 4.86
CA ALA A 88 -9.68 9.09 4.12
C ALA A 88 -10.45 10.33 4.52
N SER A 89 -9.73 11.44 4.60
CA SER A 89 -10.31 12.78 4.72
C SER A 89 -9.65 13.68 3.69
N LEU A 90 -10.46 14.20 2.78
CA LEU A 90 -10.06 15.05 1.67
C LEU A 90 -10.82 16.37 1.79
N ALA A 91 -10.16 17.46 1.38
CA ALA A 91 -10.73 18.78 1.32
C ALA A 91 -10.26 19.51 0.06
N CYS A 92 -11.11 20.35 -0.52
CA CYS A 92 -10.75 21.30 -1.57
C CYS A 92 -11.50 22.61 -1.37
N GLU A 93 -10.92 23.71 -1.86
CA GLU A 93 -11.63 24.98 -2.09
C GLU A 93 -12.32 24.93 -3.46
N CYS A 94 -13.16 23.91 -3.65
CA CYS A 94 -13.91 23.68 -4.87
C CYS A 94 -15.34 23.19 -4.56
N ALA A 95 -16.27 23.41 -5.49
CA ALA A 95 -17.56 22.73 -5.45
C ALA A 95 -17.36 21.23 -5.73
N PRO A 96 -18.21 20.32 -5.19
CA PRO A 96 -18.00 18.87 -5.32
C PRO A 96 -17.87 18.37 -6.77
N TRP A 97 -18.60 18.98 -7.70
CA TRP A 97 -18.57 18.65 -9.13
C TRP A 97 -17.37 19.24 -9.88
N ASN A 98 -16.62 20.16 -9.27
CA ASN A 98 -15.41 20.78 -9.83
C ASN A 98 -14.13 20.22 -9.20
N MET A 99 -14.21 19.11 -8.47
CA MET A 99 -13.06 18.53 -7.78
C MET A 99 -12.01 18.02 -8.78
N SER A 100 -10.79 18.55 -8.67
CA SER A 100 -9.60 18.14 -9.45
C SER A 100 -8.50 17.65 -8.52
N TYR A 101 -7.68 16.69 -8.96
CA TYR A 101 -6.54 16.17 -8.18
C TYR A 101 -5.55 17.25 -7.73
N GLN A 102 -5.52 18.39 -8.42
CA GLN A 102 -4.64 19.52 -8.11
C GLN A 102 -5.09 20.30 -6.87
N ASP A 103 -6.40 20.34 -6.61
CA ASP A 103 -7.02 21.17 -5.56
C ASP A 103 -7.30 20.40 -4.28
N ILE A 104 -7.08 19.08 -4.29
CA ILE A 104 -7.34 18.21 -3.15
C ILE A 104 -6.14 18.23 -2.19
N THR A 105 -6.44 18.48 -0.92
CA THR A 105 -5.54 18.23 0.20
C THR A 105 -6.19 17.26 1.17
N GLY A 106 -5.43 16.37 1.77
CA GLY A 106 -6.00 15.42 2.72
C GLY A 106 -5.03 14.36 3.19
N TYR A 107 -5.60 13.34 3.85
CA TYR A 107 -4.88 12.16 4.30
C TYR A 107 -5.68 10.89 4.02
N PHE A 108 -4.97 9.79 3.89
CA PHE A 108 -5.53 8.46 3.77
C PHE A 108 -4.71 7.47 4.58
N ASP A 109 -5.43 6.66 5.33
CA ASP A 109 -4.92 5.56 6.13
C ASP A 109 -5.56 4.27 5.65
N MET A 110 -4.74 3.24 5.46
CA MET A 110 -5.23 1.93 5.06
C MET A 110 -4.50 0.85 5.83
N SER A 111 -5.25 -0.16 6.27
CA SER A 111 -4.70 -1.41 6.73
C SER A 111 -5.30 -2.58 5.96
N VAL A 112 -4.47 -3.54 5.59
CA VAL A 112 -4.89 -4.74 4.87
C VAL A 112 -4.29 -5.95 5.56
N LYS A 113 -5.04 -7.03 5.72
CA LYS A 113 -4.62 -8.28 6.34
C LYS A 113 -4.81 -9.43 5.36
N LYS A 114 -3.78 -10.27 5.23
CA LYS A 114 -3.74 -11.52 4.45
C LYS A 114 -4.19 -11.35 2.99
N GLY A 115 -3.25 -11.07 2.11
CA GLY A 115 -3.51 -10.97 0.68
C GLY A 115 -2.27 -11.24 -0.17
N VAL A 116 -2.41 -11.08 -1.48
CA VAL A 116 -1.34 -11.28 -2.45
C VAL A 116 -1.32 -10.11 -3.43
N PHE A 117 -0.16 -9.49 -3.64
CA PHE A 117 0.08 -8.64 -4.80
C PHE A 117 0.49 -9.51 -5.97
N THR A 118 -0.20 -9.43 -7.10
CA THR A 118 0.15 -10.25 -8.26
C THR A 118 1.30 -9.62 -9.04
N ASP A 119 2.12 -10.46 -9.68
CA ASP A 119 3.28 -10.02 -10.48
C ASP A 119 2.88 -9.34 -11.81
N GLN A 120 1.56 -9.16 -12.02
CA GLN A 120 0.95 -8.62 -13.23
C GLN A 120 0.55 -7.14 -13.08
N ASP A 121 0.85 -6.53 -11.92
CA ASP A 121 0.48 -5.16 -11.61
C ASP A 121 1.48 -4.13 -12.14
N PRO A 122 1.04 -2.98 -12.67
CA PRO A 122 1.93 -1.91 -13.11
C PRO A 122 2.46 -1.04 -11.95
N ASN A 123 1.89 -1.11 -10.74
CA ASN A 123 2.17 -0.14 -9.66
C ASN A 123 2.99 -0.76 -8.50
N ILE A 124 2.40 -0.89 -7.31
CA ILE A 124 3.08 -1.37 -6.11
C ILE A 124 3.53 -2.83 -6.28
N GLY A 125 2.71 -3.68 -6.92
CA GLY A 125 3.12 -5.05 -7.27
C GLY A 125 4.40 -5.10 -8.13
N ARG A 126 4.60 -4.13 -9.03
CA ARG A 126 5.84 -4.01 -9.82
C ARG A 126 7.04 -3.65 -8.96
N ILE A 127 6.89 -2.69 -8.05
CA ILE A 127 7.97 -2.34 -7.10
C ILE A 127 8.35 -3.57 -6.27
N LEU A 128 7.36 -4.25 -5.71
CA LEU A 128 7.60 -5.42 -4.85
C LEU A 128 8.25 -6.59 -5.61
N SER A 129 7.85 -6.84 -6.86
CA SER A 129 8.50 -7.86 -7.70
C SER A 129 9.93 -7.47 -8.09
N LEU A 130 10.18 -6.19 -8.39
CA LEU A 130 11.51 -5.67 -8.75
C LEU A 130 12.47 -5.55 -7.58
N LEU A 131 11.99 -5.36 -6.35
CA LEU A 131 12.81 -5.42 -5.13
C LEU A 131 13.45 -6.81 -4.92
N ASN A 132 13.11 -7.80 -5.77
CA ASN A 132 13.81 -9.06 -5.94
C ASN A 132 14.12 -9.76 -4.60
N ILE A 133 13.12 -9.77 -3.71
CA ILE A 133 13.22 -10.35 -2.37
C ILE A 133 13.63 -11.83 -2.47
N LYS A 134 13.21 -12.52 -3.53
CA LYS A 134 13.66 -13.88 -3.88
C LYS A 134 15.19 -14.01 -3.97
N SER A 135 15.89 -13.06 -4.61
CA SER A 135 17.35 -13.12 -4.72
C SER A 135 18.05 -12.79 -3.42
N ILE A 136 17.54 -11.81 -2.65
CA ILE A 136 18.04 -11.51 -1.32
C ILE A 136 17.91 -12.75 -0.41
N ALA A 137 16.74 -13.39 -0.45
CA ALA A 137 16.45 -14.60 0.29
C ALA A 137 17.33 -15.79 -0.09
N LYS A 138 17.50 -16.03 -1.39
CA LYS A 138 18.35 -17.11 -1.91
C LYS A 138 19.82 -16.91 -1.49
N ARG A 139 20.31 -15.67 -1.46
CA ARG A 139 21.65 -15.34 -0.93
C ARG A 139 21.76 -15.58 0.58
N LEU A 140 20.65 -15.50 1.30
CA LEU A 140 20.55 -15.79 2.73
C LEU A 140 20.10 -17.24 3.02
N SER A 141 20.05 -18.13 2.01
CA SER A 141 19.65 -19.54 2.14
C SER A 141 18.31 -19.76 2.88
N LEU A 142 17.34 -18.89 2.68
CA LEU A 142 16.03 -18.95 3.34
C LEU A 142 15.00 -19.75 2.52
N ASN A 143 14.16 -20.54 3.20
CA ASN A 143 13.04 -21.24 2.56
C ASN A 143 11.88 -20.26 2.28
N PHE A 144 11.57 -20.02 1.00
CA PHE A 144 10.58 -19.03 0.55
C PHE A 144 9.38 -19.70 -0.12
N SER A 145 8.40 -20.13 0.66
CA SER A 145 7.11 -20.63 0.14
C SER A 145 6.14 -19.51 -0.25
N ASP A 146 6.27 -18.33 0.36
CA ASP A 146 5.22 -17.30 0.31
C ASP A 146 5.29 -16.38 -0.91
N VAL A 147 6.35 -16.49 -1.70
CA VAL A 147 6.48 -15.82 -3.00
C VAL A 147 6.20 -16.84 -4.10
N THR A 148 4.92 -17.22 -4.19
CA THR A 148 4.42 -18.21 -5.14
C THR A 148 4.56 -17.73 -6.60
N ASN A 149 4.36 -18.61 -7.58
CA ASN A 149 4.26 -18.23 -9.00
C ASN A 149 3.08 -17.30 -9.33
N LYS A 150 2.21 -17.01 -8.35
CA LYS A 150 1.02 -16.16 -8.51
C LYS A 150 1.23 -14.74 -7.96
N GLY A 151 2.33 -14.47 -7.23
CA GLY A 151 2.59 -13.16 -6.65
C GLY A 151 3.30 -13.16 -5.30
N PHE A 152 3.35 -11.98 -4.69
CA PHE A 152 3.91 -11.71 -3.38
C PHE A 152 2.84 -11.73 -2.27
N THR A 153 2.89 -12.73 -1.40
CA THR A 153 1.95 -12.87 -0.27
C THR A 153 2.37 -11.99 0.90
N TYR A 154 1.42 -11.30 1.52
CA TYR A 154 1.63 -10.49 2.71
C TYR A 154 0.65 -10.85 3.82
N GLU A 155 1.10 -10.74 5.06
CA GLU A 155 0.26 -10.92 6.24
C GLU A 155 -0.48 -9.64 6.58
N HIS A 156 0.22 -8.50 6.45
CA HIS A 156 -0.32 -7.21 6.87
C HIS A 156 0.34 -6.04 6.14
N ILE A 157 -0.46 -5.05 5.78
CA ILE A 157 -0.02 -3.77 5.24
C ILE A 157 -0.62 -2.67 6.11
N LYS A 158 0.18 -1.66 6.44
CA LYS A 158 -0.27 -0.38 6.99
C LYS A 158 0.29 0.75 6.16
N THR A 159 -0.57 1.66 5.74
CA THR A 159 -0.22 2.76 4.86
C THR A 159 -0.81 4.05 5.40
N GLN A 160 -0.01 5.11 5.39
CA GLN A 160 -0.40 6.47 5.74
C GLN A 160 0.20 7.41 4.70
N VAL A 161 -0.65 8.21 4.07
CA VAL A 161 -0.23 9.10 3.00
C VAL A 161 -0.97 10.42 3.15
N ARG A 162 -0.25 11.51 2.91
CA ARG A 162 -0.81 12.85 2.81
C ARG A 162 -0.83 13.28 1.36
N LEU A 163 -1.93 13.85 0.93
CA LEU A 163 -2.07 14.43 -0.40
C LEU A 163 -2.11 15.93 -0.29
N LYS A 164 -1.35 16.61 -1.14
CA LYS A 164 -1.39 18.06 -1.29
C LYS A 164 -0.87 18.43 -2.68
N ASN A 165 -1.58 19.29 -3.40
CA ASN A 165 -1.16 19.82 -4.71
C ASN A 165 -0.77 18.70 -5.69
N ALA A 166 -1.60 17.65 -5.80
CA ALA A 166 -1.34 16.46 -6.61
C ALA A 166 -0.04 15.68 -6.27
N VAL A 167 0.55 15.89 -5.09
CA VAL A 167 1.67 15.10 -4.57
C VAL A 167 1.18 14.23 -3.42
N ALA A 168 1.33 12.91 -3.57
CA ALA A 168 1.07 11.93 -2.53
C ALA A 168 2.36 11.64 -1.75
N LYS A 169 2.48 12.22 -0.56
CA LYS A 169 3.58 11.97 0.38
C LYS A 169 3.28 10.73 1.21
N ILE A 170 4.01 9.65 0.93
CA ILE A 170 3.93 8.39 1.67
C ILE A 170 4.75 8.54 2.94
N GLU A 171 4.06 8.78 4.06
CA GLU A 171 4.68 8.97 5.36
C GLU A 171 5.09 7.63 5.97
N ASN A 172 4.28 6.61 5.74
CA ASN A 172 4.55 5.27 6.19
C ASN A 172 3.83 4.28 5.27
N PHE A 173 4.58 3.35 4.68
CA PHE A 173 4.04 2.13 4.12
C PHE A 173 4.83 0.99 4.73
N ASN A 174 4.18 0.16 5.53
CA ASN A 174 4.78 -0.99 6.20
C ASN A 174 4.06 -2.25 5.74
N LEU A 175 4.81 -3.11 5.06
CA LEU A 175 4.37 -4.42 4.63
C LEU A 175 5.10 -5.47 5.47
N LYS A 176 4.34 -6.40 6.04
CA LYS A 176 4.84 -7.60 6.72
C LYS A 176 4.46 -8.83 5.91
N ALA A 177 5.46 -9.68 5.68
CA ALA A 177 5.31 -11.00 5.11
C ALA A 177 6.20 -11.99 5.85
N LEU A 178 5.93 -13.28 5.69
CA LEU A 178 6.78 -14.36 6.20
C LEU A 178 8.21 -14.28 5.61
N SER A 179 8.34 -13.78 4.38
CA SER A 179 9.60 -13.50 3.71
C SER A 179 10.41 -12.34 4.30
N GLY A 180 9.76 -11.46 5.07
CA GLY A 180 10.39 -10.26 5.62
C GLY A 180 9.47 -9.05 5.62
N ASN A 181 10.05 -7.92 6.04
CA ASN A 181 9.37 -6.64 6.18
C ASN A 181 9.87 -5.65 5.13
N ILE A 182 8.98 -4.81 4.63
CA ILE A 182 9.29 -3.72 3.71
C ILE A 182 8.71 -2.44 4.28
N VAL A 183 9.54 -1.41 4.38
CA VAL A 183 9.12 -0.06 4.73
C VAL A 183 9.40 0.86 3.56
N LEU A 184 8.37 1.54 3.04
CA LEU A 184 8.51 2.57 2.00
C LEU A 184 8.16 3.94 2.57
N THR A 185 8.93 4.95 2.17
CA THR A 185 8.62 6.37 2.41
C THR A 185 9.02 7.20 1.19
N GLY A 186 8.47 8.40 1.06
CA GLY A 186 8.82 9.33 0.00
C GLY A 186 7.59 10.01 -0.60
N GLN A 187 7.62 10.26 -1.90
CA GLN A 187 6.55 10.94 -2.60
C GLN A 187 6.26 10.33 -3.96
N SER A 188 5.02 10.54 -4.40
CA SER A 188 4.54 10.17 -5.73
C SER A 188 3.83 11.38 -6.34
N HIS A 189 4.30 11.81 -7.50
CA HIS A 189 3.70 12.90 -8.27
C HIS A 189 2.57 12.32 -9.13
N ILE A 190 1.33 12.73 -8.87
CA ILE A 190 0.14 12.12 -9.48
C ILE A 190 -0.05 12.57 -10.93
N ILE A 191 0.23 13.83 -11.23
CA ILE A 191 0.11 14.38 -12.60
C ILE A 191 1.15 13.74 -13.52
N ASP A 192 2.41 13.78 -13.11
CA ASP A 192 3.53 13.25 -13.91
C ASP A 192 3.68 11.73 -13.81
N LYS A 193 2.92 11.09 -12.89
CA LYS A 193 2.99 9.67 -12.57
C LYS A 193 4.41 9.21 -12.30
N GLN A 194 5.10 9.92 -11.40
CA GLN A 194 6.49 9.62 -11.04
C GLN A 194 6.65 9.25 -9.57
N TYR A 195 7.48 8.25 -9.32
CA TYR A 195 7.92 7.87 -7.99
C TYR A 195 9.22 8.56 -7.61
N ASP A 196 9.32 8.91 -6.34
CA ASP A 196 10.55 9.24 -5.65
C ASP A 196 10.47 8.67 -4.23
N LEU A 197 10.82 7.39 -4.09
CA LEU A 197 10.64 6.61 -2.88
C LEU A 197 11.96 6.02 -2.39
N VAL A 198 11.99 5.70 -1.10
CA VAL A 198 13.04 4.90 -0.48
C VAL A 198 12.37 3.66 0.12
N ALA A 199 12.91 2.48 -0.21
CA ALA A 199 12.52 1.22 0.37
C ALA A 199 13.60 0.72 1.34
N LYS A 200 13.17 0.23 2.49
CA LYS A 200 14.00 -0.57 3.40
C LYS A 200 13.42 -1.97 3.44
N VAL A 201 14.20 -2.95 3.04
CA VAL A 201 13.82 -4.36 3.02
C VAL A 201 14.61 -5.09 4.10
N THR A 202 13.89 -5.71 5.03
CA THR A 202 14.46 -6.53 6.10
C THR A 202 13.97 -7.97 5.91
N PRO A 203 14.79 -8.86 5.33
CA PRO A 203 14.41 -10.27 5.18
C PRO A 203 14.17 -10.94 6.53
N ALA A 204 13.27 -11.93 6.55
CA ALA A 204 13.12 -12.79 7.72
C ALA A 204 14.38 -13.65 7.90
N ILE A 205 15.09 -13.53 9.01
CA ILE A 205 16.29 -14.34 9.24
C ILE A 205 15.86 -15.70 9.79
N SER A 206 16.04 -16.76 9.01
CA SER A 206 16.12 -18.12 9.54
C SER A 206 17.59 -18.53 9.52
N ASN A 207 18.22 -18.55 10.70
CA ASN A 207 19.60 -18.97 10.98
C ASN A 207 20.69 -17.95 10.60
N ALA A 208 21.48 -17.51 11.59
CA ALA A 208 22.55 -16.50 11.47
C ALA A 208 23.80 -16.92 10.65
N VAL A 209 23.80 -18.11 10.05
CA VAL A 209 24.96 -18.68 9.33
C VAL A 209 25.32 -17.92 8.03
N PRO A 210 24.36 -17.47 7.20
CA PRO A 210 24.67 -16.90 5.88
C PRO A 210 25.14 -15.43 5.88
N ILE A 211 24.92 -14.67 6.95
CA ILE A 211 25.26 -13.23 6.97
C ILE A 211 26.77 -13.01 7.17
N ALA A 212 27.42 -13.82 8.01
CA ALA A 212 28.85 -13.71 8.28
C ALA A 212 29.70 -13.99 7.04
N THR A 213 29.27 -14.92 6.20
CA THR A 213 29.93 -15.22 4.91
C THR A 213 29.77 -14.08 3.91
N TYR A 214 28.66 -13.35 3.91
CA TYR A 214 28.45 -12.17 3.05
C TYR A 214 29.24 -10.94 3.52
N LEU A 215 29.13 -10.56 4.79
CA LEU A 215 29.77 -9.36 5.33
C LEU A 215 31.31 -9.43 5.34
N ALA A 216 31.88 -10.64 5.35
CA ALA A 216 33.32 -10.86 5.28
C ALA A 216 33.86 -11.00 3.84
N GLY A 217 33.06 -10.69 2.81
CA GLY A 217 33.52 -10.70 1.41
C GLY A 217 33.41 -12.03 0.67
N GLY A 218 32.71 -13.03 1.23
CA GLY A 218 32.49 -14.34 0.60
C GLY A 218 33.67 -15.32 0.76
N GLY A 219 33.44 -16.47 1.42
CA GLY A 219 34.43 -17.56 1.54
C GLY A 219 34.62 -18.11 2.97
N LEU A 220 35.64 -18.96 3.16
CA LEU A 220 35.98 -19.61 4.44
C LEU A 220 36.19 -18.62 5.60
N ILE A 221 36.60 -17.38 5.30
CA ILE A 221 36.85 -16.32 6.28
C ILE A 221 35.57 -15.97 7.07
N GLY A 222 34.42 -15.86 6.40
CA GLY A 222 33.16 -15.54 7.08
C GLY A 222 32.59 -16.70 7.90
N LEU A 223 32.96 -17.95 7.56
CA LEU A 223 32.65 -19.11 8.42
C LEU A 223 33.45 -19.06 9.73
N GLY A 224 34.70 -18.60 9.68
CA GLY A 224 35.53 -18.42 10.88
C GLY A 224 34.93 -17.40 11.86
N VAL A 225 34.52 -16.23 11.36
CA VAL A 225 33.87 -15.20 12.19
C VAL A 225 32.56 -15.71 12.80
N TRP A 226 31.74 -16.44 12.03
CA TRP A 226 30.52 -17.05 12.54
C TRP A 226 30.78 -18.11 13.61
N ALA A 227 31.78 -18.97 13.40
CA ALA A 227 32.14 -20.00 14.38
C ALA A 227 32.62 -19.37 15.68
N ILE A 228 33.40 -18.29 15.61
CA ILE A 228 33.84 -17.52 16.77
C ILE A 228 32.65 -16.87 17.49
N ASP A 229 31.74 -16.21 16.78
CA ASP A 229 30.54 -15.60 17.38
C ASP A 229 29.63 -16.66 18.05
N LYS A 230 29.39 -17.79 17.37
CA LYS A 230 28.57 -18.88 17.89
C LYS A 230 29.16 -19.51 19.14
N THR A 231 30.49 -19.66 19.20
CA THR A 231 31.17 -20.38 20.29
C THR A 231 31.55 -19.50 21.47
N LEU A 232 31.95 -18.25 21.22
CA LEU A 232 32.45 -17.34 22.25
C LEU A 232 31.42 -16.30 22.70
N PHE A 233 30.38 -16.04 21.89
CA PHE A 233 29.45 -14.94 22.12
C PHE A 233 27.97 -15.36 21.97
N ASP A 234 27.68 -16.66 21.96
CA ASP A 234 26.34 -17.26 21.78
C ASP A 234 25.58 -16.75 20.54
N GLY A 235 26.30 -16.29 19.51
CA GLY A 235 25.69 -15.71 18.31
C GLY A 235 25.14 -14.30 18.50
N ASN A 236 25.53 -13.59 19.56
CA ASN A 236 25.01 -12.26 19.87
C ASN A 236 25.72 -11.13 19.10
N LEU A 237 26.91 -11.34 18.52
CA LEU A 237 27.57 -10.30 17.73
C LEU A 237 26.93 -10.13 16.34
N ILE A 238 26.37 -11.21 15.76
CA ILE A 238 25.77 -11.21 14.41
C ILE A 238 24.23 -10.99 14.45
N ASN A 239 23.65 -10.56 15.57
CA ASN A 239 22.19 -10.34 15.71
C ASN A 239 21.61 -9.15 14.91
N LYS A 240 22.37 -8.54 14.00
CA LYS A 240 21.88 -7.44 13.16
C LYS A 240 21.15 -7.98 11.93
N ALA A 241 19.84 -7.80 11.89
CA ALA A 241 19.07 -8.04 10.69
C ALA A 241 19.62 -7.19 9.52
N ALA A 242 19.96 -7.85 8.42
CA ALA A 242 20.38 -7.16 7.21
C ALA A 242 19.24 -6.26 6.73
N VAL A 243 19.53 -4.96 6.58
CA VAL A 243 18.59 -3.98 6.02
C VAL A 243 19.13 -3.53 4.68
N PHE A 244 18.45 -3.90 3.62
CA PHE A 244 18.77 -3.48 2.26
C PHE A 244 17.99 -2.20 1.94
N LYS A 245 18.69 -1.16 1.47
CA LYS A 245 18.08 0.12 1.13
C LYS A 245 18.03 0.26 -0.38
N TYR A 246 16.88 0.70 -0.89
CA TYR A 246 16.70 0.94 -2.32
C TYR A 246 16.11 2.33 -2.56
N LYS A 247 16.62 3.01 -3.57
CA LYS A 247 16.02 4.20 -4.15
C LYS A 247 15.14 3.79 -5.33
N ILE A 248 13.89 4.23 -5.33
CA ILE A 248 12.91 3.96 -6.39
C ILE A 248 12.54 5.30 -7.03
N THR A 249 12.78 5.41 -8.33
CA THR A 249 12.56 6.65 -9.10
C THR A 249 11.90 6.37 -10.45
N GLY A 250 11.38 7.39 -11.13
CA GLY A 250 10.87 7.26 -12.51
C GLY A 250 9.37 6.99 -12.59
N ALA A 251 8.88 6.68 -13.79
CA ALA A 251 7.46 6.56 -14.08
C ALA A 251 6.79 5.40 -13.33
N TRP A 252 5.50 5.52 -13.02
CA TRP A 252 4.75 4.50 -12.28
C TRP A 252 4.77 3.13 -12.96
N ASP A 253 4.60 3.12 -14.28
CA ASP A 253 4.59 1.91 -15.11
C ASP A 253 5.99 1.33 -15.37
N LYS A 254 7.04 2.13 -15.18
CA LYS A 254 8.44 1.74 -15.40
C LYS A 254 9.37 2.33 -14.33
N PRO A 255 9.24 1.92 -13.06
CA PRO A 255 10.09 2.41 -11.99
C PRO A 255 11.51 1.85 -12.12
N ILE A 256 12.48 2.69 -11.76
CA ILE A 256 13.91 2.36 -11.67
C ILE A 256 14.25 2.14 -10.20
N ILE A 257 14.77 0.95 -9.88
CA ILE A 257 15.18 0.58 -8.53
C ILE A 257 16.71 0.48 -8.49
N LYS A 258 17.33 1.19 -7.54
CA LYS A 258 18.78 1.16 -7.30
C LYS A 258 19.06 0.85 -5.83
N GLU A 259 19.88 -0.15 -5.57
CA GLU A 259 20.39 -0.44 -4.22
C GLU A 259 21.32 0.70 -3.76
N GLN A 260 21.30 1.05 -2.47
CA GLN A 260 22.10 2.11 -1.84
C GLN A 260 23.11 1.56 -0.84
#